data_AF-A0A1A9UPP4-F1
#
_entry.id   AF-A0A1A9UPP4-F1
#
_cell.length_a   1.000
_cell.length_b   1.000
_cell.length_c   1.000
_cell.angle_alpha   90.00
_cell.angle_beta   90.00
_cell.angle_gamma   90.00
#
_symmetry.space_group_name_H-M   'P 1'
#
loop_
_entity.id
_entity.type
_entity.pdbx_description
1 polymer ?
#
loop_
_entity_poly.entity_id
_entity_poly.type
_entity_poly.pdbx_seq_one_letter_code
_entity_poly.pdbx_strand_id
1 'polypeptide(L)'
;MFEARLMNATILKKILDAVKDLLNEGTFDCSDSGIQLQAMDNSHVSLVSLTLRSDSFDKFRCDRNLSMGMNLGTMAKILKCANNDDTVTIKAQDNADTVTFMFESQNHEKVSDYEMKLMNLDQEHLGIPDTD
;
A
#
# COMPACT_ATOMS: atom_id res chain seq x y z
N MET A 1 12.17 10.59 -0.69
CA MET A 1 12.10 9.15 -0.99
C MET A 1 11.15 8.47 -0.03
N PHE A 2 10.40 7.45 -0.48
CA PHE A 2 9.53 6.61 0.34
C PHE A 2 10.06 5.17 0.43
N GLU A 3 10.12 4.63 1.65
CA GLU A 3 10.49 3.25 1.95
C GLU A 3 9.73 2.75 3.18
N ALA A 4 8.98 1.66 3.04
CA ALA A 4 8.25 1.01 4.14
C ALA A 4 8.52 -0.51 4.14
N ARG A 5 9.02 -1.05 5.25
CA ARG A 5 9.37 -2.46 5.44
C ARG A 5 8.44 -3.12 6.46
N LEU A 6 7.82 -4.22 6.05
CA LEU A 6 7.03 -5.12 6.88
C LEU A 6 7.74 -6.47 6.98
N MET A 7 7.90 -6.99 8.20
CA MET A 7 8.55 -8.28 8.42
C MET A 7 7.75 -9.47 7.87
N ASN A 8 6.42 -9.36 7.85
CA ASN A 8 5.52 -10.41 7.40
C ASN A 8 4.61 -9.92 6.27
N ALA A 9 4.80 -10.46 5.06
CA ALA A 9 3.97 -10.19 3.90
C ALA A 9 2.48 -10.48 4.13
N THR A 10 2.16 -11.44 5.01
CA THR A 10 0.77 -11.80 5.34
C THR A 10 -0.07 -10.62 5.79
N ILE A 11 0.51 -9.64 6.48
CA ILE A 11 -0.23 -8.46 6.96
C ILE A 11 -0.79 -7.69 5.76
N LEU A 12 0.10 -7.32 4.82
CA LEU A 12 -0.29 -6.56 3.63
C LEU A 12 -1.22 -7.37 2.72
N LYS A 13 -1.01 -8.68 2.59
CA LYS A 13 -1.91 -9.58 1.84
C LYS A 13 -3.32 -9.59 2.42
N LYS A 14 -3.45 -9.74 3.74
CA LYS A 14 -4.76 -9.77 4.42
C LYS A 14 -5.48 -8.44 4.31
N ILE A 15 -4.77 -7.33 4.46
CA ILE A 15 -5.33 -5.98 4.26
C ILE A 15 -5.88 -5.87 2.84
N LEU A 16 -5.06 -6.24 1.83
CA LEU A 16 -5.46 -6.13 0.45
C LEU A 16 -6.62 -7.06 0.11
N ASP A 17 -6.63 -8.29 0.62
CA ASP A 17 -7.75 -9.22 0.44
C ASP A 17 -9.07 -8.69 1.02
N ALA A 18 -9.02 -7.90 2.10
CA ALA A 18 -10.21 -7.28 2.69
C ALA A 18 -10.76 -6.10 1.87
N VAL A 19 -9.91 -5.38 1.13
CA VAL A 19 -10.32 -4.16 0.41
C VAL A 19 -10.51 -4.35 -1.10
N LYS A 20 -9.81 -5.31 -1.72
CA LYS A 20 -9.77 -5.48 -3.19
C LYS A 20 -11.12 -5.86 -3.81
N ASP A 21 -12.03 -6.44 -3.02
CA ASP A 21 -13.35 -6.86 -3.51
C ASP A 21 -14.35 -5.68 -3.48
N LEU A 22 -14.01 -4.60 -2.76
CA LEU A 22 -14.78 -3.35 -2.69
C LEU A 22 -14.20 -2.28 -3.62
N LEU A 23 -12.88 -2.24 -3.77
CA LEU A 23 -12.15 -1.22 -4.50
C LEU A 23 -11.33 -1.83 -5.64
N ASN A 24 -11.53 -1.32 -6.86
CA ASN A 24 -10.71 -1.69 -8.02
C ASN A 24 -9.33 -0.99 -7.99
N GLU A 25 -9.34 0.27 -7.59
CA GLU A 25 -8.21 1.18 -7.54
C GLU A 25 -8.33 2.12 -6.34
N GLY A 26 -7.19 2.66 -5.91
CA GLY A 26 -7.16 3.57 -4.77
C GLY A 26 -5.82 4.28 -4.66
N THR A 27 -5.86 5.47 -4.07
CA THR A 27 -4.67 6.27 -3.80
C THR A 27 -4.16 5.96 -2.40
N PHE A 28 -2.89 5.56 -2.31
CA PHE A 28 -2.20 5.36 -1.05
C PHE A 28 -1.38 6.61 -0.74
N ASP A 29 -1.84 7.37 0.24
CA ASP A 29 -1.22 8.59 0.72
C ASP A 29 -0.20 8.28 1.80
N CYS A 30 1.07 8.46 1.47
CA CYS A 30 2.19 8.24 2.36
C CYS A 30 2.63 9.57 2.95
N SER A 31 2.76 9.62 4.27
CA SER A 31 3.30 10.74 5.05
C SER A 31 4.25 10.19 6.12
N ASP A 32 4.86 11.07 6.91
CA ASP A 32 5.66 10.69 8.09
C ASP A 32 4.86 9.87 9.13
N SER A 33 3.55 10.11 9.21
CA SER A 33 2.63 9.41 10.12
C SER A 33 2.28 7.99 9.70
N GLY A 34 2.48 7.63 8.42
CA GLY A 34 2.10 6.33 7.88
C GLY A 34 1.50 6.39 6.47
N ILE A 35 0.76 5.34 6.13
CA ILE A 35 0.06 5.18 4.85
C ILE A 35 -1.44 5.23 5.10
N GLN A 36 -2.15 6.05 4.34
CA GLN A 36 -3.60 6.16 4.38
C GLN A 36 -4.19 5.83 3.01
N LEU A 37 -5.39 5.27 3.01
CA LEU A 37 -6.19 5.10 1.80
C LEU A 37 -7.63 5.39 2.16
N GLN A 38 -8.27 6.26 1.38
CA GLN A 38 -9.69 6.53 1.47
C GLN A 38 -10.28 6.45 0.07
N ALA A 39 -11.27 5.58 -0.11
CA ALA A 39 -11.95 5.42 -1.39
C ALA A 39 -13.38 4.93 -1.20
N MET A 40 -14.26 5.36 -2.10
CA MET A 40 -15.63 4.84 -2.21
C MET A 40 -15.65 3.59 -3.09
N ASP A 41 -16.59 2.69 -2.81
CA ASP A 41 -16.88 1.58 -3.71
C ASP A 41 -17.55 2.07 -5.01
N ASN A 42 -17.63 1.21 -6.03
CA ASN A 42 -18.20 1.58 -7.34
C ASN A 42 -19.66 2.07 -7.27
N SER A 43 -20.42 1.68 -6.24
CA SER A 43 -21.80 2.14 -6.06
C SER A 43 -21.91 3.45 -5.28
N HIS A 44 -20.79 3.97 -4.74
CA HIS A 44 -20.74 5.15 -3.88
C HIS A 44 -21.63 5.04 -2.62
N VAL A 45 -21.79 3.83 -2.08
CA VAL A 45 -22.59 3.55 -0.88
C VAL A 45 -21.71 3.29 0.33
N SER A 46 -20.52 2.71 0.14
CA SER A 46 -19.59 2.31 1.19
C SER A 46 -18.27 3.04 1.06
N LEU A 47 -17.82 3.63 2.17
CA LEU A 47 -16.50 4.26 2.28
C LEU A 47 -15.52 3.28 2.93
N VAL A 48 -14.40 3.02 2.27
CA VAL A 48 -13.26 2.32 2.87
C VAL A 48 -12.27 3.36 3.34
N SER A 49 -11.95 3.35 4.63
CA SER A 49 -10.87 4.14 5.22
C SER A 49 -9.87 3.20 5.88
N LEU A 50 -8.65 3.18 5.34
CA LEU A 50 -7.53 2.38 5.82
C LEU A 50 -6.44 3.32 6.33
N THR A 51 -5.92 3.04 7.52
CA THR A 51 -4.76 3.75 8.09
C THR A 51 -3.75 2.74 8.62
N LEU A 52 -2.54 2.79 8.07
CA LEU A 52 -1.38 2.03 8.52
C LEU A 52 -0.37 2.99 9.11
N ARG A 53 -0.25 2.98 10.44
CA ARG A 53 0.62 3.89 11.17
C ARG A 53 2.09 3.53 10.95
N SER A 54 2.98 4.53 10.93
CA SER A 54 4.41 4.33 10.72
C SER A 54 5.07 3.44 11.79
N ASP A 55 4.53 3.44 13.00
CA ASP A 55 4.93 2.56 14.12
C ASP A 55 4.68 1.06 13.88
N SER A 56 3.84 0.72 12.89
CA SER A 56 3.49 -0.67 12.55
C SER A 56 4.49 -1.31 11.58
N PHE A 57 5.48 -0.56 11.11
CA PHE A 57 6.52 -1.01 10.18
C PHE A 57 7.85 -1.17 10.91
N ASP A 58 8.66 -2.13 10.47
CA ASP A 58 10.02 -2.33 11.02
C ASP A 58 10.95 -1.18 10.62
N LYS A 59 10.82 -0.72 9.37
CA LYS A 59 11.49 0.46 8.86
C LYS A 59 10.48 1.27 8.08
N PHE A 60 10.34 2.54 8.43
CA PHE A 60 9.47 3.46 7.71
C PHE A 60 10.18 4.78 7.50
N ARG A 61 10.20 5.25 6.26
CA ARG A 61 10.78 6.52 5.86
C ARG A 61 9.93 7.12 4.76
N CYS A 62 9.45 8.34 4.99
CA CYS A 62 8.72 9.13 4.02
C CYS A 62 9.26 10.56 4.11
N ASP A 63 10.18 10.93 3.21
CA ASP A 63 10.82 12.26 3.30
C ASP A 63 9.88 13.39 2.88
N ARG A 64 8.89 13.08 2.03
CA ARG A 64 7.89 13.99 1.50
C ARG A 64 6.59 13.23 1.31
N ASN A 65 5.46 13.93 1.47
CA ASN A 65 4.16 13.35 1.21
C ASN A 65 4.10 12.87 -0.25
N LEU A 66 3.66 11.63 -0.42
CA LEU A 66 3.61 10.95 -1.71
C LEU A 66 2.26 10.25 -1.85
N SER A 67 1.56 10.54 -2.95
CA SER A 67 0.30 9.89 -3.30
C SER A 67 0.55 8.88 -4.41
N MET A 68 0.26 7.60 -4.15
CA MET A 68 0.46 6.51 -5.09
C MET A 68 -0.89 5.92 -5.52
N GLY A 69 -1.38 6.30 -6.69
CA GLY A 69 -2.56 5.67 -7.30
C GLY A 69 -2.21 4.28 -7.81
N MET A 70 -2.87 3.25 -7.27
CA MET A 70 -2.56 1.85 -7.56
C MET A 70 -3.79 1.06 -7.94
N ASN A 71 -3.62 0.13 -8.88
CA ASN A 71 -4.62 -0.89 -9.18
C ASN A 71 -4.49 -2.04 -8.17
N LEU A 72 -5.49 -2.21 -7.30
CA LEU A 72 -5.46 -3.19 -6.22
C LEU A 72 -5.42 -4.63 -6.74
N GLY A 73 -6.06 -4.89 -7.89
CA GLY A 73 -6.01 -6.20 -8.55
C GLY A 73 -4.60 -6.59 -9.01
N THR A 74 -3.85 -5.64 -9.59
CA THR A 74 -2.45 -5.85 -9.96
C THR A 74 -1.57 -5.99 -8.73
N MET A 75 -1.83 -5.21 -7.68
CA MET A 75 -1.07 -5.27 -6.43
C MET A 75 -1.24 -6.65 -5.78
N ALA A 76 -2.46 -7.19 -5.81
CA ALA A 76 -2.75 -8.52 -5.28
C ALA A 76 -2.03 -9.62 -6.06
N LYS A 77 -1.90 -9.49 -7.38
CA LYS A 77 -1.12 -10.44 -8.20
C LYS A 77 0.36 -10.40 -7.83
N ILE A 78 0.93 -9.22 -7.62
CA ILE A 78 2.33 -9.06 -7.19
C ILE A 78 2.54 -9.66 -5.79
N LEU A 79 1.67 -9.34 -4.83
CA LEU A 79 1.80 -9.86 -3.46
C LEU A 79 1.65 -11.39 -3.38
N LYS A 80 0.95 -12.03 -4.32
CA LYS A 80 0.90 -13.50 -4.41
C LYS A 80 2.25 -14.15 -4.70
N CYS A 81 3.23 -13.41 -5.21
CA CYS A 81 4.57 -13.93 -5.48
C CYS A 81 5.45 -14.02 -4.21
N ALA A 82 5.09 -13.32 -3.14
CA ALA A 82 5.73 -13.45 -1.84
C ALA A 82 5.20 -14.68 -1.10
N ASN A 83 6.01 -15.30 -0.24
CA ASN A 83 5.51 -16.20 0.80
C ASN A 83 4.86 -15.40 1.93
N ASN A 84 4.28 -16.06 2.92
CA ASN A 84 3.61 -15.40 4.04
C ASN A 84 4.58 -14.77 5.02
N ASP A 85 5.70 -15.47 5.23
CA ASP A 85 6.73 -15.12 6.21
C ASP A 85 7.87 -14.29 5.58
N ASP A 86 7.77 -13.96 4.29
CA ASP A 86 8.73 -13.11 3.60
C ASP A 86 8.59 -11.66 4.09
N THR A 87 9.72 -10.96 4.17
CA THR A 87 9.74 -9.51 4.37
C THR A 87 9.31 -8.81 3.09
N VAL A 88 8.44 -7.81 3.22
CA VAL A 88 8.02 -6.94 2.11
C VAL A 88 8.56 -5.55 2.33
N THR A 89 9.25 -5.00 1.33
CA THR A 89 9.65 -3.59 1.31
C THR A 89 8.99 -2.89 0.13
N ILE A 90 8.25 -1.82 0.40
CA ILE A 90 7.63 -0.95 -0.59
C ILE A 90 8.54 0.27 -0.77
N LYS A 91 8.89 0.61 -2.01
CA LYS A 91 9.77 1.74 -2.32
C LYS A 91 9.19 2.57 -3.45
N ALA A 92 9.31 3.89 -3.31
CA ALA A 92 8.97 4.84 -4.37
C ALA A 92 9.86 6.09 -4.26
N GLN A 93 10.15 6.70 -5.41
CA GLN A 93 10.81 8.01 -5.48
C GLN A 93 9.80 9.14 -5.25
N ASP A 94 10.28 10.38 -5.03
CA ASP A 94 9.40 11.51 -4.70
C ASP A 94 8.46 11.92 -5.85
N ASN A 95 8.89 11.73 -7.11
CA ASN A 95 8.05 11.87 -8.30
C ASN A 95 7.99 10.52 -9.01
N ALA A 96 7.51 9.51 -8.31
CA ALA A 96 7.46 8.15 -8.81
C ALA A 96 6.40 8.00 -9.92
N ASP A 97 6.83 7.48 -11.07
CA ASP A 97 5.92 6.87 -12.05
C ASP A 97 5.64 5.40 -11.73
N THR A 98 6.44 4.82 -10.83
CA THR A 98 6.41 3.40 -10.48
C THR A 98 6.67 3.18 -9.00
N VAL A 99 6.08 2.12 -8.46
CA VAL A 99 6.33 1.61 -7.11
C VAL A 99 6.99 0.25 -7.20
N THR A 100 7.98 0.01 -6.35
CA THR A 100 8.70 -1.26 -6.27
C THR A 100 8.30 -2.02 -5.00
N PHE A 101 7.93 -3.28 -5.18
CA PHE A 101 7.74 -4.26 -4.11
C PHE A 101 8.92 -5.23 -4.12
N MET A 102 9.68 -5.21 -3.04
CA MET A 102 10.82 -6.11 -2.82
C MET A 102 10.42 -7.16 -1.78
N PHE A 103 10.55 -8.43 -2.15
CA PHE A 103 10.30 -9.56 -1.26
C PHE A 103 11.61 -10.24 -0.91
N GLU A 104 11.88 -10.42 0.38
CA GLU A 104 13.07 -11.08 0.89
C GLU A 104 12.66 -12.29 1.74
N SER A 105 13.18 -13.46 1.41
CA SER A 105 12.95 -14.67 2.20
C SER A 105 13.68 -14.61 3.54
N GLN A 106 13.15 -15.26 4.57
CA GLN A 106 13.75 -15.24 5.92
C GLN A 106 15.19 -15.78 5.96
N ASN A 107 15.53 -16.69 5.06
CA ASN A 107 16.87 -17.25 4.95
C ASN A 107 17.82 -16.41 4.06
N HIS A 108 17.36 -15.26 3.55
CA HIS A 108 18.07 -14.37 2.63
C HIS A 108 18.57 -15.02 1.33
N GLU A 109 18.09 -16.22 0.98
CA GLU A 109 18.49 -16.91 -0.25
C GLU A 109 17.80 -16.35 -1.48
N LYS A 110 16.61 -15.75 -1.31
CA LYS A 110 15.81 -15.23 -2.41
C LYS A 110 15.39 -13.80 -2.13
N VAL A 111 15.75 -12.92 -3.07
CA VAL A 111 15.24 -11.55 -3.16
C VAL A 111 14.52 -11.42 -4.50
N SER A 112 13.34 -10.82 -4.51
CA SER A 112 12.54 -10.63 -5.72
C SER A 112 11.96 -9.23 -5.77
N ASP A 113 12.28 -8.51 -6.84
CA ASP A 113 11.82 -7.15 -7.07
C ASP A 113 10.73 -7.14 -8.14
N TYR A 114 9.61 -6.49 -7.82
CA TYR A 114 8.48 -6.30 -8.71
C TYR A 114 8.17 -4.83 -8.83
N GLU A 115 8.06 -4.34 -10.06
CA GLU A 115 7.74 -2.94 -10.34
C GLU A 115 6.34 -2.83 -10.93
N MET A 116 5.57 -1.87 -10.42
CA MET A 116 4.23 -1.53 -10.90
C MET A 116 4.19 -0.07 -11.32
N LYS A 117 3.55 0.22 -12.45
CA LYS A 117 3.23 1.59 -12.85
C LYS A 117 2.12 2.18 -11.99
N LEU A 118 2.35 3.38 -11.50
CA LEU A 118 1.35 4.17 -10.80
C LEU A 118 0.35 4.78 -11.79
N MET A 119 -0.83 5.10 -11.27
CA MET A 119 -1.92 5.70 -12.02
C MET A 119 -2.23 7.07 -11.42
N ASN A 120 -2.61 8.01 -12.27
CA ASN A 120 -3.16 9.28 -11.80
C ASN A 120 -4.63 9.06 -11.50
N LEU A 121 -4.98 9.10 -10.22
CA LEU A 121 -6.34 8.98 -9.73
C LEU A 121 -6.77 10.33 -9.14
N ASP A 122 -7.99 10.74 -9.43
CA ASP A 122 -8.58 11.92 -8.80
C ASP A 122 -8.82 11.63 -7.32
N GLN A 123 -8.28 12.47 -6.44
CA GLN A 123 -8.44 12.34 -5.00
C GLN A 123 -9.71 13.06 -4.54
N GLU A 124 -10.68 12.30 -4.03
CA GLU A 124 -11.79 12.84 -3.25
C GLU A 124 -11.65 12.39 -1.80
N HIS A 125 -10.96 13.18 -0.99
CA HIS A 125 -10.97 12.98 0.46
C HIS A 125 -12.29 13.46 1.05
N LEU A 126 -13.05 12.53 1.60
CA LEU A 126 -14.29 12.81 2.31
C LEU A 126 -13.99 13.06 3.77
N GLY A 127 -14.45 14.20 4.29
CA GLY A 127 -14.41 14.48 5.72
C GLY A 127 -15.31 13.49 6.45
N ILE A 128 -14.72 12.60 7.24
CA ILE A 128 -15.46 11.69 8.12
C ILE A 128 -15.72 12.45 9.43
N PRO A 129 -16.97 12.77 9.77
CA PRO A 129 -17.28 13.38 11.06
C PRO A 129 -17.02 12.39 12.20
N ASP A 130 -16.59 12.89 13.35
CA ASP A 130 -16.48 12.08 14.57
C ASP A 130 -17.87 11.49 14.90
N THR A 131 -17.89 10.21 15.23
CA THR A 131 -19.11 9.52 15.66
C THR A 131 -18.99 9.29 17.16
N ASP A 132 -19.93 9.81 17.94
CA ASP A 132 -20.02 9.63 19.40
C ASP A 132 -20.24 8.16 19.81
#